data_AF-A0A7X7TN57-F1
#
_entry.id   AF-A0A7X7TN57-F1
#
_cell.length_a   1.000
_cell.length_b   1.000
_cell.length_c   1.000
_cell.angle_alpha   90.00
_cell.angle_beta   90.00
_cell.angle_gamma   90.00
#
_symmetry.space_group_name_H-M   'P 1'
#
loop_
_entity.id
_entity.type
_entity.pdbx_description
1 polymer ?
#
loop_
_entity_poly.entity_id
_entity_poly.type
_entity_poly.pdbx_seq_one_letter_code
_entity_poly.pdbx_strand_id
1 'polypeptide(L)'
;MNVKYFTWCLTVLTVLLGIIAFSSCLDTNDTEIEFISSDAQIYGITLSAAYDSTGTLANAEFSIDQRASLIYNRDSLDYGFEPKNAYLTLELRYAAAVKIHLQNPDSTYFWNNTDSVNIGRLKYIEIYAQDGLTKKKYEFRLNIHQQNPHQLVWTQLTNNYLPFPMDAQKTVAFNNQFYTYYKSGQNIKGVVS
;
A
#
# COMPACT_ATOMS: atom_id res chain seq x y z
N MET A 1 62.59 62.27 -9.19
CA MET A 1 61.32 62.01 -9.92
C MET A 1 60.64 60.74 -9.41
N ASN A 2 60.55 60.51 -8.08
CA ASN A 2 60.18 59.17 -7.55
C ASN A 2 59.06 59.17 -6.49
N VAL A 3 58.66 60.33 -5.95
CA VAL A 3 57.68 60.38 -4.85
C VAL A 3 56.24 60.28 -5.37
N LYS A 4 55.93 60.90 -6.52
CA LYS A 4 54.58 60.90 -7.11
C LYS A 4 54.11 59.50 -7.55
N TYR A 5 55.02 58.71 -8.13
CA TYR A 5 54.73 57.34 -8.55
C TYR A 5 54.57 56.41 -7.34
N PHE A 6 55.34 56.63 -6.28
CA PHE A 6 55.24 55.86 -5.04
C PHE A 6 53.90 56.11 -4.33
N THR A 7 53.46 57.37 -4.24
CA THR A 7 52.14 57.70 -3.66
C THR A 7 51.00 57.18 -4.52
N TRP A 8 51.12 57.20 -5.85
CA TRP A 8 50.09 56.68 -6.75
C TRP A 8 49.97 55.16 -6.67
N CYS A 9 51.11 54.45 -6.59
CA CYS A 9 51.13 53.00 -6.42
C CYS A 9 50.56 52.57 -5.07
N LEU A 10 50.85 53.32 -3.99
CA LEU A 10 50.29 53.09 -2.67
C LEU A 10 48.77 53.30 -2.66
N THR A 11 48.25 54.34 -3.32
CA THR A 11 46.81 54.58 -3.42
C THR A 11 46.09 53.48 -4.21
N VAL A 12 46.68 52.99 -5.30
CA VAL A 12 46.11 51.89 -6.10
C VAL A 12 46.09 50.59 -5.29
N LEU A 13 47.15 50.31 -4.53
CA LEU A 13 47.23 49.13 -3.67
C LEU A 13 46.19 49.16 -2.54
N THR A 14 45.97 50.33 -1.92
CA THR A 14 44.94 50.48 -0.87
C THR A 14 43.51 50.33 -1.41
N VAL A 15 43.25 50.80 -2.63
CA VAL A 15 41.94 50.63 -3.29
C VAL A 15 41.71 49.16 -3.66
N LEU A 16 42.74 48.47 -4.17
CA LEU A 16 42.68 47.06 -4.52
C LEU A 16 42.45 46.16 -3.29
N LEU A 17 43.16 46.42 -2.18
CA LEU A 17 42.92 45.70 -0.92
C LEU A 17 41.52 45.98 -0.34
N GLY A 18 41.01 47.21 -0.51
CA GLY A 18 39.64 47.55 -0.10
C GLY A 18 38.59 46.73 -0.84
N ILE A 19 38.72 46.57 -2.16
CA ILE A 19 37.79 45.76 -2.97
C ILE A 19 37.79 44.29 -2.52
N ILE A 20 38.96 43.74 -2.19
CA ILE A 20 39.08 42.35 -1.69
C ILE A 20 38.47 42.23 -0.29
N ALA A 21 38.66 43.21 0.60
CA ALA A 21 38.11 43.19 1.96
C ALA A 21 36.59 43.34 2.00
N PHE A 22 35.97 44.07 1.07
CA PHE A 22 34.51 44.21 0.99
C PHE A 22 33.81 43.06 0.24
N SER A 23 34.56 42.17 -0.44
CA SER A 23 33.98 41.02 -1.15
C SER A 23 33.67 39.82 -0.24
N SER A 24 34.02 39.89 1.05
CA SER A 24 33.88 38.77 2.00
C SER A 24 32.55 38.74 2.77
N CYS A 25 31.57 39.57 2.42
CA CYS A 25 30.30 39.63 3.15
C CYS A 25 29.10 39.84 2.23
N LEU A 26 28.98 38.98 1.21
CA LEU A 26 27.65 38.47 0.89
C LEU A 26 27.55 37.19 1.71
N ASP A 27 27.10 37.32 2.96
CA ASP A 27 26.58 36.21 3.74
C ASP A 27 25.37 35.75 2.95
N THR A 28 25.62 34.86 1.99
CA THR A 28 24.55 34.16 1.32
C THR A 28 24.05 33.28 2.45
N ASN A 29 23.00 33.74 3.12
CA ASN A 29 22.15 32.87 3.87
C ASN A 29 21.71 31.81 2.86
N ASP A 30 22.52 30.76 2.71
CA ASP A 30 22.05 29.46 2.31
C ASP A 30 21.03 29.14 3.39
N THR A 31 19.82 29.68 3.22
CA THR A 31 18.62 29.13 3.80
C THR A 31 18.77 27.65 3.50
N GLU A 32 18.94 26.84 4.54
CA GLU A 32 18.86 25.39 4.45
C GLU A 32 17.79 25.12 3.40
N ILE A 33 18.20 24.58 2.24
CA ILE A 33 17.22 24.27 1.20
C ILE A 33 16.35 23.22 1.86
N GLU A 34 15.20 23.65 2.37
CA GLU A 34 14.21 22.79 2.97
C GLU A 34 13.79 21.89 1.80
N PHE A 35 14.36 20.69 1.75
CA PHE A 35 14.10 19.71 0.70
C PHE A 35 12.69 19.17 0.93
N ILE A 36 11.72 19.98 0.55
CA ILE A 36 10.32 19.68 0.55
C ILE A 36 10.08 18.71 -0.60
N SER A 37 9.98 17.42 -0.26
CA SER A 37 9.74 16.37 -1.24
C SER A 37 8.25 16.24 -1.55
N SER A 38 7.93 16.06 -2.83
CA SER A 38 6.60 15.74 -3.34
C SER A 38 6.34 14.22 -3.40
N ASP A 39 7.34 13.39 -3.13
CA ASP A 39 7.26 11.93 -3.28
C ASP A 39 7.02 11.23 -1.95
N ALA A 40 5.85 11.48 -1.35
CA ALA A 40 5.46 10.78 -0.13
C ALA A 40 5.15 9.31 -0.40
N GLN A 41 5.65 8.43 0.46
CA GLN A 41 5.47 6.99 0.31
C GLN A 41 5.26 6.29 1.65
N ILE A 42 4.43 5.24 1.64
CA ILE A 42 4.36 4.23 2.70
C ILE A 42 5.29 3.10 2.29
N TYR A 43 6.29 2.75 3.11
CA TYR A 43 7.23 1.65 2.81
C TYR A 43 7.16 0.50 3.80
N GLY A 44 6.47 0.70 4.93
CA GLY A 44 6.20 -0.33 5.91
C GLY A 44 4.81 -0.15 6.50
N ILE A 45 4.18 -1.27 6.85
CA ILE A 45 2.91 -1.30 7.54
C ILE A 45 2.92 -2.50 8.49
N THR A 46 2.48 -2.28 9.72
CA THR A 46 2.16 -3.36 10.64
C THR A 46 0.79 -3.10 11.26
N LEU A 47 0.09 -4.19 11.54
CA LEU A 47 -1.24 -4.17 12.12
C LEU A 47 -1.27 -5.12 13.30
N SER A 48 -1.95 -4.75 14.37
CA SER A 48 -2.29 -5.64 15.47
C SER A 48 -3.72 -5.37 15.92
N ALA A 49 -4.33 -6.27 16.68
CA ALA A 49 -5.66 -6.06 17.22
C ALA A 49 -5.69 -6.35 18.72
N ALA A 50 -6.42 -5.54 19.49
CA ALA A 50 -6.51 -5.71 20.93
C ALA A 50 -7.13 -7.06 21.32
N TYR A 51 -8.01 -7.60 20.48
CA TYR A 51 -8.72 -8.86 20.69
C TYR A 51 -8.27 -9.94 19.70
N ASP A 52 -6.96 -10.09 19.54
CA ASP A 52 -6.33 -11.11 18.70
C ASP A 52 -5.28 -11.87 19.54
N SER A 53 -5.73 -12.85 20.31
CA SER A 53 -4.87 -13.58 21.24
C SER A 53 -3.86 -14.51 20.55
N THR A 54 -4.13 -14.87 19.29
CA THR A 54 -3.25 -15.71 18.47
C THR A 54 -2.22 -14.88 17.71
N GLY A 55 -2.36 -13.56 17.71
CA GLY A 55 -1.50 -12.66 16.95
C GLY A 55 -1.64 -12.85 15.43
N THR A 56 -2.80 -13.32 14.96
CA THR A 56 -3.05 -13.60 13.55
C THR A 56 -2.82 -12.36 12.68
N LEU A 57 -3.27 -11.18 13.11
CA LEU A 57 -3.03 -9.93 12.39
C LEU A 57 -1.62 -9.39 12.58
N ALA A 58 -1.06 -9.53 13.80
CA ALA A 58 0.30 -9.09 14.12
C ALA A 58 1.38 -9.83 13.34
N ASN A 59 1.16 -11.12 13.06
CA ASN A 59 2.06 -11.96 12.30
C ASN A 59 1.78 -11.94 10.79
N ALA A 60 0.76 -11.20 10.34
CA ALA A 60 0.41 -11.14 8.93
C ALA A 60 1.49 -10.36 8.14
N GLU A 61 1.97 -10.96 7.05
CA GLU A 61 2.90 -10.30 6.15
C GLU A 61 2.16 -9.42 5.14
N PHE A 62 2.46 -8.12 5.14
CA PHE A 62 1.91 -7.16 4.20
C PHE A 62 2.85 -6.88 3.03
N SER A 63 2.25 -6.62 1.87
CA SER A 63 2.91 -6.12 0.67
C SER A 63 2.35 -4.76 0.29
N ILE A 64 3.23 -3.90 -0.22
CA ILE A 64 2.89 -2.56 -0.70
C ILE A 64 3.28 -2.51 -2.18
N ASP A 65 2.29 -2.56 -3.07
CA ASP A 65 2.51 -2.29 -4.49
C ASP A 65 2.56 -0.78 -4.69
N GLN A 66 3.77 -0.25 -4.86
CA GLN A 66 4.01 1.19 -5.05
C GLN A 66 3.46 1.72 -6.37
N ARG A 67 3.33 0.88 -7.39
CA ARG A 67 2.85 1.25 -8.73
C ARG A 67 1.33 1.27 -8.76
N ALA A 68 0.68 0.23 -8.25
CA ALA A 68 -0.77 0.17 -8.13
C ALA A 68 -1.32 1.00 -6.96
N SER A 69 -0.43 1.42 -6.04
CA SER A 69 -0.79 2.04 -4.76
C SER A 69 -1.80 1.18 -3.99
N LEU A 70 -1.42 -0.07 -3.76
CA LEU A 70 -2.25 -1.07 -3.09
C LEU A 70 -1.47 -1.71 -1.94
N ILE A 71 -2.11 -1.81 -0.78
CA ILE A 71 -1.60 -2.47 0.41
C ILE A 71 -2.48 -3.68 0.70
N TYR A 72 -1.87 -4.84 0.88
CA TYR A 72 -2.58 -6.08 1.14
C TYR A 72 -1.71 -7.09 1.90
N ASN A 73 -2.33 -7.97 2.69
CA ASN A 73 -1.64 -9.13 3.25
C ASN A 73 -1.42 -10.20 2.17
N ARG A 74 -0.20 -10.74 2.14
CA ARG A 74 0.26 -11.71 1.13
C ARG A 74 -0.58 -12.98 1.17
N ASP A 75 -0.78 -13.51 2.37
CA ASP A 75 -1.60 -14.69 2.63
C ASP A 75 -2.88 -14.28 3.34
N SER A 76 -3.99 -14.92 2.98
CA SER A 76 -5.28 -14.64 3.59
C SER A 76 -5.31 -15.06 5.06
N LEU A 77 -5.98 -14.27 5.89
CA LEU A 77 -6.21 -14.61 7.29
C LEU A 77 -7.32 -15.68 7.40
N ASP A 78 -7.39 -16.29 8.58
CA ASP A 78 -8.35 -17.34 8.90
C ASP A 78 -9.80 -16.92 8.61
N TYR A 79 -10.59 -17.90 8.18
CA TYR A 79 -12.01 -17.69 7.90
C TYR A 79 -12.73 -17.07 9.10
N GLY A 80 -13.47 -15.99 8.86
CA GLY A 80 -14.22 -15.27 9.89
C GLY A 80 -13.38 -14.38 10.80
N PHE A 81 -12.10 -14.15 10.48
CA PHE A 81 -11.28 -13.20 11.23
C PHE A 81 -11.83 -11.77 11.10
N GLU A 82 -12.17 -11.16 12.24
CA GLU A 82 -12.65 -9.78 12.31
C GLU A 82 -11.76 -8.95 13.25
N PRO A 83 -10.90 -8.07 12.73
CA PRO A 83 -10.03 -7.27 13.57
C PRO A 83 -10.84 -6.24 14.38
N LYS A 84 -10.78 -6.34 15.71
CA LYS A 84 -11.42 -5.40 16.65
C LYS A 84 -10.38 -4.56 17.36
N ASN A 85 -10.60 -3.24 17.40
CA ASN A 85 -9.68 -2.25 17.98
C ASN A 85 -8.25 -2.46 17.47
N ALA A 86 -8.08 -2.38 16.16
CA ALA A 86 -6.81 -2.64 15.53
C ALA A 86 -5.89 -1.42 15.58
N TYR A 87 -4.63 -1.63 15.92
CA TYR A 87 -3.59 -0.62 15.89
C TYR A 87 -2.84 -0.72 14.57
N LEU A 88 -2.84 0.38 13.84
CA LEU A 88 -2.09 0.55 12.59
C LEU A 88 -0.80 1.28 12.90
N THR A 89 0.33 0.76 12.43
CA THR A 89 1.60 1.48 12.38
C THR A 89 2.05 1.58 10.93
N LEU A 90 2.55 2.74 10.54
CA LEU A 90 3.03 3.03 9.19
C LEU A 90 4.49 3.50 9.26
N GLU A 91 5.31 2.99 8.34
CA GLU A 91 6.62 3.55 8.07
C GLU A 91 6.54 4.43 6.83
N LEU A 92 6.82 5.73 7.02
CA LEU A 92 6.53 6.79 6.06
C LEU A 92 7.81 7.49 5.63
N ARG A 93 7.91 7.82 4.34
CA ARG A 93 8.98 8.66 3.81
C ARG A 93 8.37 9.91 3.18
N TYR A 94 8.93 11.07 3.50
CA TYR A 94 8.52 12.38 2.97
C TYR A 94 7.03 12.71 3.14
N ALA A 95 6.35 12.09 4.11
CA ALA A 95 4.94 12.36 4.41
C ALA A 95 4.83 13.38 5.55
N ALA A 96 4.03 14.44 5.35
CA ALA A 96 3.70 15.42 6.37
C ALA A 96 2.45 15.04 7.18
N ALA A 97 1.50 14.32 6.57
CA ALA A 97 0.28 13.90 7.24
C ALA A 97 -0.31 12.64 6.60
N VAL A 98 -1.14 11.94 7.38
CA VAL A 98 -1.89 10.75 6.93
C VAL A 98 -3.36 10.94 7.25
N LYS A 99 -4.23 10.61 6.30
CA LYS A 99 -5.68 10.48 6.48
C LYS A 99 -6.12 9.05 6.24
N ILE A 100 -7.01 8.60 7.09
CA ILE A 100 -7.66 7.30 7.01
C ILE A 100 -9.05 7.49 6.45
N HIS A 101 -9.38 6.74 5.41
CA HIS A 101 -10.70 6.74 4.80
C HIS A 101 -11.38 5.39 5.03
N LEU A 102 -12.50 5.43 5.74
CA LEU A 102 -13.34 4.28 6.03
C LEU A 102 -14.56 4.27 5.11
N GLN A 103 -15.12 3.09 4.88
CA GLN A 103 -16.38 2.88 4.16
C GLN A 103 -17.45 2.25 5.07
N ASN A 104 -18.72 2.37 4.67
CA ASN A 104 -19.87 1.67 5.28
C ASN A 104 -20.03 1.84 6.81
N PRO A 105 -20.40 3.02 7.34
CA PRO A 105 -20.59 4.30 6.65
C PRO A 105 -19.26 4.99 6.33
N ASP A 106 -19.29 5.97 5.43
CA ASP A 106 -18.08 6.73 5.09
C ASP A 106 -17.62 7.57 6.28
N SER A 107 -16.33 7.53 6.58
CA SER A 107 -15.69 8.38 7.59
C SER A 107 -14.27 8.71 7.17
N THR A 108 -13.76 9.87 7.58
CA THR A 108 -12.39 10.30 7.29
C THR A 108 -11.83 11.08 8.46
N TYR A 109 -10.60 10.78 8.86
CA TYR A 109 -9.91 11.46 9.94
C TYR A 109 -8.40 11.47 9.73
N PHE A 110 -7.72 12.43 10.35
CA PHE A 110 -6.26 12.44 10.40
C PHE A 110 -5.77 11.37 11.37
N TRP A 111 -4.83 10.54 10.92
CA TRP A 111 -4.24 9.50 11.74
C TRP A 111 -3.05 10.06 12.52
N ASN A 112 -3.02 9.73 13.80
CA ASN A 112 -2.03 10.22 14.77
C ASN A 112 -1.29 9.08 15.49
N ASN A 113 -1.50 7.82 15.06
CA ASN A 113 -0.88 6.63 15.66
C ASN A 113 -1.21 6.38 17.15
N THR A 114 -2.21 7.04 17.73
CA THR A 114 -2.58 6.83 19.16
C THR A 114 -3.90 6.10 19.34
N ASP A 115 -4.75 6.07 18.32
CA ASP A 115 -6.07 5.43 18.37
C ASP A 115 -6.14 4.24 17.40
N SER A 116 -7.09 3.36 17.67
CA SER A 116 -7.42 2.24 16.82
C SER A 116 -8.02 2.68 15.48
N VAL A 117 -7.85 1.82 14.47
CA VAL A 117 -8.43 1.96 13.14
C VAL A 117 -9.39 0.80 12.92
N ASN A 118 -10.56 1.08 12.35
CA ASN A 118 -11.49 0.03 11.94
C ASN A 118 -11.05 -0.58 10.60
N ILE A 119 -10.18 -1.58 10.67
CA ILE A 119 -9.54 -2.20 9.49
C ILE A 119 -10.54 -2.90 8.58
N GLY A 120 -11.60 -3.51 9.12
CA GLY A 120 -12.66 -4.12 8.31
C GLY A 120 -13.41 -3.10 7.43
N ARG A 121 -13.31 -1.80 7.76
CA ARG A 121 -13.88 -0.69 6.99
C ARG A 121 -12.83 0.16 6.28
N LEU A 122 -11.54 -0.14 6.43
CA LEU A 122 -10.48 0.67 5.83
C LEU A 122 -10.52 0.53 4.30
N LYS A 123 -10.77 1.65 3.61
CA LYS A 123 -10.85 1.69 2.15
C LYS A 123 -9.51 2.07 1.52
N TYR A 124 -8.95 3.21 1.95
CA TYR A 124 -7.63 3.65 1.52
C TYR A 124 -6.96 4.55 2.58
N ILE A 125 -5.65 4.60 2.51
CA ILE A 125 -4.78 5.49 3.29
C ILE A 125 -4.31 6.61 2.36
N GLU A 126 -4.65 7.85 2.66
CA GLU A 126 -4.19 9.03 1.91
C GLU A 126 -3.02 9.67 2.66
N ILE A 127 -1.87 9.81 2.01
CA ILE A 127 -0.71 10.50 2.56
C ILE A 127 -0.49 11.83 1.84
N TYR A 128 -0.10 12.84 2.60
CA TYR A 128 0.24 14.17 2.14
C TYR A 128 1.74 14.30 2.14
N ALA A 129 2.33 14.75 1.04
CA ALA A 129 3.76 15.02 0.97
C ALA A 129 4.14 16.29 1.73
N GLN A 130 5.45 16.44 1.98
CA GLN A 130 5.99 17.60 2.67
C GLN A 130 5.71 18.90 1.93
N ASP A 131 5.48 18.86 0.61
CA ASP A 131 5.06 20.01 -0.19
C ASP A 131 3.67 20.54 0.11
N GLY A 132 2.88 19.82 0.92
CA GLY A 132 1.50 20.18 1.28
C GLY A 132 0.51 20.14 0.11
N LEU A 133 0.96 19.84 -1.11
CA LEU A 133 0.16 19.83 -2.33
C LEU A 133 -0.07 18.42 -2.82
N THR A 134 1.00 17.62 -2.87
CA THR A 134 1.00 16.27 -3.43
C THR A 134 0.38 15.29 -2.45
N LYS A 135 -0.51 14.46 -2.97
CA LYS A 135 -1.20 13.43 -2.20
C LYS A 135 -1.08 12.10 -2.93
N LYS A 136 -0.89 11.03 -2.17
CA LYS A 136 -0.91 9.66 -2.68
C LYS A 136 -1.92 8.83 -1.90
N LYS A 137 -2.72 8.03 -2.60
CA LYS A 137 -3.73 7.16 -2.00
C LYS A 137 -3.32 5.72 -2.19
N TYR A 138 -3.26 4.98 -1.09
CA TYR A 138 -3.04 3.55 -1.09
C TYR A 138 -4.36 2.84 -0.78
N GLU A 139 -4.94 2.14 -1.76
CA GLU A 139 -6.03 1.20 -1.48
C GLU A 139 -5.58 0.16 -0.47
N PHE A 140 -6.48 -0.28 0.39
CA PHE A 140 -6.18 -1.29 1.39
C PHE A 140 -7.09 -2.51 1.22
N ARG A 141 -6.52 -3.70 1.28
CA ARG A 141 -7.26 -4.98 1.23
C ARG A 141 -6.76 -5.92 2.31
N LEU A 142 -7.65 -6.27 3.23
CA LEU A 142 -7.42 -7.38 4.15
C LEU A 142 -8.04 -8.65 3.56
N ASN A 143 -7.21 -9.52 3.03
CA ASN A 143 -7.61 -10.81 2.48
C ASN A 143 -7.91 -11.76 3.64
N ILE A 144 -9.13 -12.32 3.63
CA ILE A 144 -9.64 -13.28 4.61
C ILE A 144 -10.23 -14.45 3.83
N HIS A 145 -9.96 -15.68 4.27
CA HIS A 145 -10.55 -16.86 3.66
C HIS A 145 -12.09 -16.77 3.70
N GLN A 146 -12.74 -17.02 2.56
CA GLN A 146 -14.19 -16.94 2.42
C GLN A 146 -14.90 -18.29 2.63
N GLN A 147 -14.14 -19.38 2.67
CA GLN A 147 -14.66 -20.73 2.88
C GLN A 147 -14.26 -21.21 4.27
N ASN A 148 -15.21 -21.77 5.00
CA ASN A 148 -14.93 -22.40 6.28
C ASN A 148 -14.15 -23.70 6.03
N PRO A 149 -12.90 -23.83 6.50
CA PRO A 149 -12.08 -25.01 6.24
C PRO A 149 -12.63 -26.29 6.87
N HIS A 150 -13.52 -26.17 7.87
CA HIS A 150 -14.16 -27.31 8.52
C HIS A 150 -15.49 -27.72 7.88
N GLN A 151 -15.94 -27.02 6.83
CA GLN A 151 -17.17 -27.35 6.12
C GLN A 151 -16.86 -27.83 4.71
N LEU A 152 -17.15 -29.11 4.45
CA LEU A 152 -17.24 -29.65 3.10
C LEU A 152 -18.68 -29.54 2.64
N VAL A 153 -19.00 -28.47 1.90
CA VAL A 153 -20.35 -28.25 1.37
C VAL A 153 -20.47 -28.91 0.00
N TRP A 154 -21.24 -29.99 -0.07
CA TRP A 154 -21.68 -30.58 -1.33
C TRP A 154 -23.01 -29.96 -1.72
N THR A 155 -23.00 -28.98 -2.62
CA THR A 155 -24.23 -28.42 -3.19
C THR A 155 -24.60 -29.22 -4.44
N GLN A 156 -25.82 -29.75 -4.47
CA GLN A 156 -26.34 -30.35 -5.68
C GLN A 156 -26.57 -29.26 -6.73
N LEU A 157 -25.76 -29.26 -7.80
CA LEU A 157 -25.85 -28.27 -8.86
C LEU A 157 -27.07 -28.51 -9.77
N THR A 158 -27.42 -29.77 -10.01
CA THR A 158 -28.57 -30.13 -10.83
C THR A 158 -29.13 -31.51 -10.47
N ASN A 159 -30.43 -31.70 -10.70
CA ASN A 159 -31.07 -33.01 -10.64
C ASN A 159 -30.83 -33.76 -11.94
N ASN A 160 -30.61 -35.08 -11.86
CA ASN A 160 -30.44 -35.95 -13.03
C ASN A 160 -29.35 -35.45 -14.01
N TYR A 161 -28.20 -35.02 -13.47
CA TYR A 161 -27.06 -34.55 -14.26
C TYR A 161 -26.68 -35.50 -15.41
N LEU A 162 -26.86 -36.81 -15.19
CA LEU A 162 -26.68 -37.84 -16.20
C LEU A 162 -27.92 -38.77 -16.25
N PRO A 163 -28.32 -39.24 -17.45
CA PRO A 163 -29.45 -40.15 -17.59
C PRO A 163 -29.10 -41.57 -17.13
N PHE A 164 -29.92 -42.17 -16.27
CA PHE A 164 -29.77 -43.56 -15.82
C PHE A 164 -30.54 -44.53 -16.74
N PRO A 165 -30.03 -45.75 -17.03
CA PRO A 165 -28.76 -46.33 -16.60
C PRO A 165 -27.57 -45.95 -17.49
N MET A 166 -26.37 -45.95 -16.89
CA MET A 166 -25.08 -45.79 -17.60
C MET A 166 -24.06 -46.77 -17.05
N ASP A 167 -23.15 -47.24 -17.92
CA ASP A 167 -22.18 -48.29 -17.60
C ASP A 167 -20.87 -47.74 -17.02
N ALA A 168 -20.49 -46.53 -17.43
CA ALA A 168 -19.27 -45.84 -16.99
C ALA A 168 -19.39 -44.34 -17.26
N GLN A 169 -18.67 -43.52 -16.47
CA GLN A 169 -18.57 -42.08 -16.70
C GLN A 169 -17.15 -41.56 -16.42
N LYS A 170 -16.79 -40.44 -17.04
CA LYS A 170 -15.58 -39.68 -16.75
C LYS A 170 -15.86 -38.19 -16.90
N THR A 171 -15.50 -37.41 -15.88
CA THR A 171 -15.71 -35.96 -15.85
C THR A 171 -14.37 -35.24 -15.83
N VAL A 172 -14.25 -34.17 -16.61
CA VAL A 172 -13.11 -33.25 -16.62
C VAL A 172 -13.60 -31.85 -16.30
N ALA A 173 -12.96 -31.18 -15.34
CA ALA A 173 -13.20 -29.78 -15.07
C ALA A 173 -12.28 -28.93 -15.97
N PHE A 174 -12.86 -28.01 -16.74
CA PHE A 174 -12.11 -27.13 -17.63
C PHE A 174 -12.85 -25.79 -17.80
N ASN A 175 -12.14 -24.66 -17.69
CA ASN A 175 -12.70 -23.32 -17.84
C ASN A 175 -14.01 -23.09 -17.07
N ASN A 176 -14.03 -23.47 -15.79
CA ASN A 176 -15.19 -23.31 -14.91
C ASN A 176 -16.43 -24.12 -15.32
N GLN A 177 -16.27 -25.15 -16.16
CA GLN A 177 -17.31 -26.08 -16.58
C GLN A 177 -16.89 -27.54 -16.34
N PHE A 178 -17.86 -28.41 -16.14
CA PHE A 178 -17.66 -29.85 -16.08
C PHE A 178 -18.09 -30.48 -17.40
N TYR A 179 -17.18 -31.21 -18.03
CA TYR A 179 -17.43 -32.01 -19.22
C TYR A 179 -17.50 -33.47 -18.80
N THR A 180 -18.67 -34.07 -18.90
CA THR A 180 -18.87 -35.47 -18.51
C THR A 180 -19.19 -36.33 -19.70
N TYR A 181 -18.34 -37.32 -19.96
CA TYR A 181 -18.56 -38.36 -20.95
C TYR A 181 -19.05 -39.62 -20.25
N TYR A 182 -20.07 -40.28 -20.80
CA TYR A 182 -20.65 -41.47 -20.21
C TYR A 182 -20.99 -42.52 -21.27
N LYS A 183 -20.90 -43.80 -20.89
CA LYS A 183 -21.22 -44.95 -21.71
C LYS A 183 -22.65 -45.41 -21.43
N SER A 184 -23.45 -45.59 -22.47
CA SER A 184 -24.80 -46.14 -22.39
C SER A 184 -24.94 -47.20 -23.48
N GLY A 185 -24.76 -48.47 -23.10
CA GLY A 185 -24.66 -49.58 -24.02
C GLY A 185 -23.37 -49.50 -24.85
N GLN A 186 -23.48 -49.53 -26.17
CA GLN A 186 -22.32 -49.42 -27.08
C GLN A 186 -21.95 -47.96 -27.43
N ASN A 187 -22.70 -46.98 -26.93
CA ASN A 187 -22.53 -45.57 -27.28
C ASN A 187 -21.82 -44.79 -26.17
N ILE A 188 -20.99 -43.82 -26.57
CA ILE A 188 -20.42 -42.80 -25.70
C ILE A 188 -21.17 -41.49 -25.98
N LYS A 189 -21.64 -40.84 -24.92
CA LYS A 189 -22.36 -39.55 -24.95
C LYS A 189 -21.66 -38.54 -24.04
N GLY A 190 -21.97 -37.26 -24.18
CA GLY A 190 -21.38 -36.18 -23.37
C GLY A 190 -22.40 -35.13 -22.94
N VAL A 191 -22.22 -34.57 -21.76
CA VAL A 191 -22.97 -33.42 -21.22
C VAL A 191 -22.00 -32.41 -20.58
N VAL A 192 -22.44 -31.16 -20.52
CA VAL A 192 -21.69 -30.04 -19.94
C VAL A 192 -22.55 -29.34 -18.88
N SER A 193 -21.97 -29.01 -17.72
CA SER A 193 -22.55 -28.12 -16.69
C SER A 193 -21.61 -27.03 -16.27
#